data_AF-A0A7R8CMT5-F1
#
_entry.id   AF-A0A7R8CMT5-F1
#
_cell.length_a   1.000
_cell.length_b   1.000
_cell.length_c   1.000
_cell.angle_alpha   90.00
_cell.angle_beta   90.00
_cell.angle_gamma   90.00
#
_symmetry.space_group_name_H-M   'P 1'
#
loop_
_entity.id
_entity.type
_entity.pdbx_description
1 polymer ?
#
loop_
_entity_poly.entity_id
_entity_poly.type
_entity_poly.pdbx_seq_one_letter_code
_entity_poly.pdbx_strand_id
1 'polypeptide(L)'
;MGDNENKGFALIAEAEKKLKSSKTFLGGLFGSTVELETPSKWARSGPEAGNTFVTLAGHHTKMGNKHDAATNFVDAAQNCYKKTDPQEAANCLNKAVVIYTDMGRFSIAAKHLQNIAEIYENDVADLERAMQHYEQAADCFRIDESNSSANKCMLKVAQYAAQLENYERAIRIYEQVANQHSRRYEEQYPAFADSRESKLIKSLLVHIEDQDIDAFYGGNQEI
;
A
#
# COMPACT_ATOMS: atom_id res chain seq x y z
N MET A 1 18.07 26.15 -11.86
CA MET A 1 16.70 25.98 -11.33
C MET A 1 15.63 26.27 -12.39
N GLY A 2 15.77 27.24 -13.30
CA GLY A 2 14.70 27.59 -14.29
C GLY A 2 14.46 26.64 -15.48
N ASP A 3 15.41 25.80 -15.88
CA ASP A 3 15.25 24.98 -17.11
C ASP A 3 14.28 23.80 -16.94
N ASN A 4 14.17 23.25 -15.73
CA ASN A 4 13.28 22.11 -15.46
C ASN A 4 11.83 22.55 -15.29
N GLU A 5 11.59 23.71 -14.69
CA GLU A 5 10.26 24.31 -14.55
C GLU A 5 9.65 24.62 -15.92
N ASN A 6 10.42 25.27 -16.81
CA ASN A 6 9.98 25.59 -18.17
C ASN A 6 9.62 24.34 -18.98
N LYS A 7 10.34 23.24 -18.81
CA LYS A 7 10.03 21.95 -19.45
C LYS A 7 8.78 21.30 -18.86
N GLY A 8 8.61 21.33 -17.54
CA GLY A 8 7.39 20.85 -16.87
C GLY A 8 6.13 21.58 -17.35
N PHE A 9 6.20 22.92 -17.44
CA PHE A 9 5.10 23.71 -18.00
C PHE A 9 4.80 23.39 -19.46
N ALA A 10 5.83 23.14 -20.29
CA ALA A 10 5.63 22.74 -21.68
C ALA A 10 4.89 21.40 -21.80
N LEU A 11 5.22 20.42 -20.96
CA LEU A 11 4.54 19.12 -20.93
C LEU A 11 3.09 19.23 -20.50
N ILE A 12 2.81 20.03 -19.47
CA ILE A 12 1.44 20.30 -19.01
C ILE A 12 0.64 21.01 -20.12
N ALA A 13 1.22 22.01 -20.77
CA ALA A 13 0.58 22.73 -21.87
C ALA A 13 0.26 21.81 -23.06
N GLU A 14 1.15 20.86 -23.38
CA GLU A 14 0.89 19.86 -24.42
C GLU A 14 -0.24 18.90 -24.03
N ALA A 15 -0.25 18.42 -22.78
CA ALA A 15 -1.33 17.59 -22.25
C ALA A 15 -2.69 18.32 -22.29
N GLU A 16 -2.72 19.61 -21.92
CA GLU A 16 -3.91 20.45 -22.02
C GLU A 16 -4.39 20.64 -23.46
N LYS A 17 -3.46 20.86 -24.40
CA LYS A 17 -3.79 20.99 -25.83
C LYS A 17 -4.42 19.72 -26.37
N LYS A 18 -3.86 18.55 -26.02
CA LYS A 18 -4.43 17.23 -26.40
C LYS A 18 -5.83 17.04 -25.82
N LEU A 19 -6.07 17.45 -24.57
CA LEU A 19 -7.38 17.38 -23.93
C LEU A 19 -8.44 18.27 -24.64
N LYS A 20 -8.05 19.49 -25.04
CA LYS A 20 -8.92 20.41 -25.77
C LYS A 20 -9.18 19.94 -27.21
N SER A 21 -8.16 19.42 -27.89
CA SER A 21 -8.25 18.88 -29.25
C SER A 21 -9.15 17.65 -29.35
N SER A 22 -9.15 16.78 -28.34
CA SER A 22 -10.06 15.62 -28.23
C SER A 22 -11.55 15.99 -28.25
N LYS A 23 -11.91 17.20 -27.79
CA LYS A 23 -13.29 17.72 -27.86
C LYS A 23 -13.64 18.36 -29.22
N THR A 24 -12.68 18.53 -30.12
CA THR A 24 -12.84 19.27 -31.39
C THR A 24 -12.62 18.36 -32.61
N PHE A 25 -12.62 17.03 -32.42
CA PHE A 25 -12.24 16.06 -33.45
C PHE A 25 -13.35 15.79 -34.49
N LEU A 26 -13.61 16.79 -35.33
CA LEU A 26 -13.84 16.61 -36.76
C LEU A 26 -13.05 17.72 -37.49
N GLY A 27 -11.79 17.46 -37.79
CA GLY A 27 -11.01 18.28 -38.72
C GLY A 27 -9.51 18.36 -38.41
N GLY A 28 -8.68 17.77 -39.28
CA GLY A 28 -7.31 18.24 -39.48
C GLY A 28 -6.19 17.28 -39.12
N LEU A 29 -5.87 16.42 -40.08
CA LEU A 29 -4.62 15.69 -40.32
C LEU A 29 -3.36 16.58 -40.13
N PHE A 30 -2.52 16.30 -39.13
CA PHE A 30 -1.04 16.49 -39.04
C PHE A 30 -0.65 16.15 -37.58
N GLY A 31 0.13 15.12 -37.26
CA GLY A 31 1.47 14.85 -37.78
C GLY A 31 2.53 15.43 -36.83
N SER A 32 2.68 14.87 -35.63
CA SER A 32 3.88 14.90 -34.76
C SER A 32 3.61 14.14 -33.45
N THR A 33 4.11 12.90 -33.36
CA THR A 33 4.29 12.22 -32.07
C THR A 33 5.49 12.87 -31.39
N VAL A 34 5.24 13.82 -30.50
CA VAL A 34 6.27 14.30 -29.58
C VAL A 34 6.63 13.12 -28.68
N GLU A 35 7.84 12.59 -28.84
CA GLU A 35 8.48 11.77 -27.82
C GLU A 35 8.66 12.68 -26.59
N LEU A 36 7.69 12.58 -25.68
CA LEU A 36 7.69 13.32 -24.42
C LEU A 36 8.91 12.88 -23.61
N GLU A 37 9.84 13.80 -23.33
CA GLU A 37 10.96 13.52 -22.42
C GLU A 37 10.39 13.08 -21.07
N THR A 38 10.78 11.87 -20.63
CA THR A 38 10.22 11.24 -19.45
C THR A 38 10.52 12.03 -18.17
N PRO A 39 9.51 12.26 -17.31
CA PRO A 39 9.70 12.93 -16.04
C PRO A 39 10.74 12.35 -15.07
N SER A 40 11.16 11.12 -15.31
CA SER A 40 12.26 10.43 -14.62
C SER A 40 13.58 11.22 -14.54
N LYS A 41 13.88 12.13 -15.48
CA LYS A 41 15.10 12.97 -15.42
C LYS A 41 15.06 14.06 -14.32
N TRP A 42 13.89 14.33 -13.74
CA TRP A 42 13.65 15.32 -12.68
C TRP A 42 13.52 14.68 -11.28
N ALA A 43 13.95 13.43 -11.12
CA ALA A 43 13.74 12.61 -9.91
C ALA A 43 14.37 13.14 -8.59
N ARG A 44 14.95 14.36 -8.56
CA ARG A 44 15.51 15.00 -7.37
C ARG A 44 15.22 16.51 -7.26
N SER A 45 14.23 17.04 -7.96
CA SER A 45 13.96 18.48 -8.00
C SER A 45 12.77 18.91 -7.15
N GLY A 46 12.89 18.80 -5.83
CA GLY A 46 12.02 19.51 -4.87
C GLY A 46 10.50 19.29 -4.98
N PRO A 47 9.71 19.96 -4.12
CA PRO A 47 8.24 19.92 -4.17
C PRO A 47 7.64 20.45 -5.48
N GLU A 48 8.32 21.38 -6.15
CA GLU A 48 7.84 22.01 -7.38
C GLU A 48 7.76 21.02 -8.54
N ALA A 49 8.73 20.12 -8.67
CA ALA A 49 8.62 19.02 -9.64
C ALA A 49 7.48 18.06 -9.25
N GLY A 50 7.25 17.82 -7.96
CA GLY A 50 6.12 17.01 -7.50
C GLY A 50 4.78 17.54 -8.02
N ASN A 51 4.60 18.86 -7.98
CA ASN A 51 3.36 19.50 -8.46
C ASN A 51 3.15 19.29 -9.97
N THR A 52 4.21 19.26 -10.77
CA THR A 52 4.09 19.01 -12.21
C THR A 52 3.69 17.57 -12.49
N PHE A 53 4.28 16.59 -11.78
CA PHE A 53 3.86 15.20 -11.84
C PHE A 53 2.39 15.01 -11.47
N VAL A 54 1.94 15.61 -10.36
CA VAL A 54 0.55 15.54 -9.90
C VAL A 54 -0.42 16.13 -10.92
N THR A 55 -0.04 17.26 -11.53
CA THR A 55 -0.86 17.90 -12.58
C THR A 55 -0.94 17.02 -13.82
N LEU A 56 0.19 16.48 -14.28
CA LEU A 56 0.26 15.56 -15.42
C LEU A 56 -0.54 14.28 -15.18
N ALA A 57 -0.44 13.71 -13.97
CA ALA A 57 -1.24 12.57 -13.56
C ALA A 57 -2.74 12.87 -13.64
N GLY A 58 -3.17 14.05 -13.18
CA GLY A 58 -4.54 14.53 -13.30
C GLY A 58 -5.03 14.63 -14.76
N HIS A 59 -4.17 15.03 -15.69
CA HIS A 59 -4.49 15.01 -17.12
C HIS A 59 -4.63 13.59 -17.67
N HIS A 60 -3.68 12.70 -17.35
CA HIS A 60 -3.76 11.30 -17.78
C HIS A 60 -5.02 10.60 -17.25
N THR A 61 -5.43 10.85 -16.00
CA THR A 61 -6.69 10.34 -15.45
C THR A 61 -7.89 10.80 -16.27
N LYS A 62 -7.96 12.09 -16.62
CA LYS A 62 -9.05 12.66 -17.45
C LYS A 62 -9.06 12.11 -18.87
N MET A 63 -7.91 11.70 -19.40
CA MET A 63 -7.79 11.06 -20.72
C MET A 63 -8.09 9.55 -20.70
N GLY A 64 -8.26 8.95 -19.51
CA GLY A 64 -8.43 7.50 -19.37
C GLY A 64 -7.11 6.71 -19.36
N ASN A 65 -5.96 7.38 -19.39
CA ASN A 65 -4.64 6.76 -19.30
C ASN A 65 -4.31 6.40 -17.84
N LYS A 66 -5.05 5.45 -17.27
CA LYS A 66 -4.95 5.08 -15.85
C LYS A 66 -3.53 4.68 -15.42
N HIS A 67 -2.83 3.89 -16.23
CA HIS A 67 -1.47 3.44 -15.90
C HIS A 67 -0.50 4.62 -15.79
N ASP A 68 -0.43 5.48 -16.81
CA ASP A 68 0.46 6.66 -16.80
C ASP A 68 0.11 7.61 -15.65
N ALA A 69 -1.17 7.78 -15.34
CA ALA A 69 -1.61 8.58 -14.20
C ALA A 69 -1.08 8.02 -12.87
N ALA A 70 -1.25 6.72 -12.63
CA ALA A 70 -0.78 6.07 -11.42
C ALA A 70 0.75 6.15 -11.29
N THR A 71 1.49 5.90 -12.38
CA THR A 71 2.96 6.04 -12.41
C THR A 71 3.40 7.45 -12.03
N ASN A 72 2.80 8.49 -12.63
CA ASN A 72 3.15 9.87 -12.31
C ASN A 72 2.86 10.23 -10.84
N PHE A 73 1.77 9.74 -10.24
CA PHE A 73 1.51 9.93 -8.82
C PHE A 73 2.55 9.24 -7.92
N VAL A 74 2.96 8.02 -8.26
CA VAL A 74 4.01 7.29 -7.53
C VAL A 74 5.34 8.01 -7.64
N ASP A 75 5.70 8.49 -8.84
CA ASP A 75 6.93 9.24 -9.07
C ASP A 75 6.95 10.55 -8.27
N ALA A 76 5.82 11.28 -8.21
CA ALA A 76 5.70 12.47 -7.38
C ALA A 76 5.97 12.15 -5.90
N ALA A 77 5.35 11.10 -5.39
CA ALA A 77 5.50 10.71 -3.99
C ALA A 77 6.94 10.30 -3.66
N GLN A 78 7.53 9.40 -4.45
CA GLN A 78 8.83 8.80 -4.14
C GLN A 78 10.01 9.75 -4.40
N ASN A 79 9.93 10.56 -5.46
CA ASN A 79 11.06 11.37 -5.90
C ASN A 79 11.03 12.81 -5.37
N CYS A 80 9.84 13.36 -5.13
CA CYS A 80 9.67 14.78 -4.79
C CYS A 80 9.26 14.97 -3.32
N TYR A 81 8.23 14.26 -2.87
CA TYR A 81 7.61 14.54 -1.57
C TYR A 81 8.17 13.72 -0.41
N LYS A 82 8.63 12.47 -0.61
CA LYS A 82 9.00 11.56 0.49
C LYS A 82 9.92 12.18 1.57
N LYS A 83 10.85 13.05 1.19
CA LYS A 83 11.80 13.69 2.12
C LYS A 83 11.41 15.10 2.56
N THR A 84 10.48 15.74 1.85
CA THR A 84 10.15 17.16 2.01
C THR A 84 8.78 17.34 2.66
N ASP A 85 7.82 16.51 2.29
CA ASP A 85 6.45 16.48 2.79
C ASP A 85 5.92 15.03 2.80
N PRO A 86 6.08 14.32 3.92
CA PRO A 86 5.60 12.94 4.06
C PRO A 86 4.09 12.81 3.89
N GLN A 87 3.29 13.82 4.28
CA GLN A 87 1.84 13.76 4.13
C GLN A 87 1.42 13.88 2.66
N GLU A 88 2.03 14.80 1.91
CA GLU A 88 1.75 14.89 0.46
C GLU A 88 2.25 13.66 -0.30
N ALA A 89 3.35 13.04 0.13
CA ALA A 89 3.78 11.75 -0.41
C ALA A 89 2.72 10.67 -0.21
N ALA A 90 2.16 10.55 1.00
CA ALA A 90 1.08 9.63 1.31
C ALA A 90 -0.18 9.92 0.47
N ASN A 91 -0.57 11.19 0.33
CA ASN A 91 -1.71 11.62 -0.48
C ASN A 91 -1.54 11.23 -1.97
N CYS A 92 -0.34 11.43 -2.52
CA CYS A 92 -0.04 11.05 -3.90
C CYS A 92 -0.07 9.52 -4.09
N LEU A 93 0.52 8.76 -3.17
CA LEU A 93 0.42 7.29 -3.20
C LEU A 93 -1.03 6.82 -3.11
N ASN A 94 -1.86 7.45 -2.28
CA ASN A 94 -3.27 7.06 -2.14
C ASN A 94 -4.06 7.28 -3.45
N LYS A 95 -3.77 8.35 -4.20
CA LYS A 95 -4.33 8.55 -5.55
C LYS A 95 -3.92 7.43 -6.50
N ALA A 96 -2.67 6.96 -6.43
CA ALA A 96 -2.21 5.81 -7.23
C ALA A 96 -2.90 4.50 -6.80
N VAL A 97 -3.08 4.28 -5.50
CA VAL A 97 -3.79 3.11 -4.94
C VAL A 97 -5.20 3.02 -5.53
N VAL A 98 -5.97 4.11 -5.50
CA VAL A 98 -7.34 4.15 -6.06
C VAL A 98 -7.37 3.77 -7.54
N ILE A 99 -6.37 4.20 -8.32
CA ILE A 99 -6.30 3.85 -9.73
C ILE A 99 -5.92 2.38 -9.92
N TYR A 100 -4.95 1.86 -9.16
CA TYR A 100 -4.55 0.46 -9.26
C TYR A 100 -5.63 -0.52 -8.80
N THR A 101 -6.40 -0.19 -7.77
CA THR A 101 -7.54 -1.01 -7.35
C THR A 101 -8.63 -1.03 -8.41
N ASP A 102 -8.94 0.11 -9.02
CA ASP A 102 -9.89 0.22 -10.15
C ASP A 102 -9.40 -0.54 -11.41
N MET A 103 -8.08 -0.70 -11.58
CA MET A 103 -7.48 -1.55 -12.61
C MET A 103 -7.41 -3.05 -12.23
N GLY A 104 -7.90 -3.44 -11.05
CA GLY A 104 -7.80 -4.80 -10.52
C GLY A 104 -6.37 -5.24 -10.20
N ARG A 105 -5.43 -4.30 -10.04
CA ARG A 105 -4.01 -4.57 -9.72
C ARG A 105 -3.80 -4.54 -8.19
N PHE A 106 -4.50 -5.41 -7.48
CA PHE A 106 -4.54 -5.41 -6.00
C PHE A 106 -3.16 -5.62 -5.36
N SER A 107 -2.32 -6.49 -5.92
CA SER A 107 -0.93 -6.67 -5.46
C SER A 107 -0.10 -5.38 -5.51
N ILE A 108 -0.30 -4.53 -6.52
CA ILE A 108 0.42 -3.27 -6.66
C ILE A 108 -0.16 -2.23 -5.69
N ALA A 109 -1.49 -2.16 -5.61
CA ALA A 109 -2.18 -1.29 -4.66
C ALA A 109 -1.76 -1.59 -3.20
N ALA A 110 -1.70 -2.87 -2.83
CA ALA A 110 -1.29 -3.32 -1.50
C ALA A 110 0.14 -2.87 -1.16
N LYS A 111 1.09 -2.97 -2.10
CA LYS A 111 2.46 -2.47 -1.90
C LYS A 111 2.50 -0.95 -1.67
N HIS A 112 1.68 -0.18 -2.39
CA HIS A 112 1.60 1.25 -2.15
C HIS A 112 0.92 1.59 -0.81
N LEU A 113 -0.08 0.82 -0.39
CA LEU A 113 -0.67 0.94 0.95
C LEU A 113 0.34 0.64 2.06
N GLN A 114 1.20 -0.37 1.89
CA GLN A 114 2.32 -0.62 2.81
C GLN A 114 3.28 0.57 2.87
N ASN A 115 3.65 1.15 1.73
CA ASN A 115 4.50 2.35 1.71
C ASN A 115 3.86 3.55 2.41
N ILE A 116 2.54 3.75 2.26
CA ILE A 116 1.81 4.80 2.98
C ILE A 116 1.86 4.52 4.49
N ALA A 117 1.62 3.28 4.90
CA ALA A 117 1.70 2.88 6.30
C ALA A 117 3.10 3.11 6.89
N GLU A 118 4.16 2.78 6.15
CA GLU A 118 5.55 3.03 6.54
C GLU A 118 5.87 4.53 6.68
N ILE A 119 5.28 5.39 5.85
CA ILE A 119 5.42 6.85 5.98
C ILE A 119 4.76 7.32 7.29
N TYR A 120 3.55 6.85 7.58
CA TYR A 120 2.88 7.19 8.83
C TYR A 120 3.60 6.64 10.06
N GLU A 121 4.18 5.44 9.96
CA GLU A 121 4.98 4.81 11.01
C GLU A 121 6.26 5.61 11.32
N ASN A 122 7.04 5.96 10.29
CA ASN A 122 8.41 6.44 10.48
C ASN A 122 8.57 7.96 10.42
N ASP A 123 7.81 8.63 9.54
CA ASP A 123 8.02 10.04 9.22
C ASP A 123 6.99 10.95 9.90
N VAL A 124 5.74 10.48 10.05
CA VAL A 124 4.65 11.24 10.70
C VAL A 124 4.44 10.81 12.16
N ALA A 125 4.83 9.59 12.51
CA ALA A 125 4.61 8.95 13.81
C ALA A 125 3.12 8.86 14.21
N ASP A 126 2.24 8.59 13.24
CA ASP A 126 0.81 8.35 13.44
C ASP A 126 0.50 6.85 13.28
N LEU A 127 0.59 6.13 14.40
CA LEU A 127 0.41 4.68 14.42
C LEU A 127 -1.02 4.24 14.08
N GLU A 128 -2.03 5.05 14.39
CA GLU A 128 -3.43 4.74 14.07
C GLU A 128 -3.66 4.72 12.57
N ARG A 129 -3.16 5.73 11.84
CA ARG A 129 -3.24 5.77 10.37
C ARG A 129 -2.36 4.70 9.73
N ALA A 130 -1.17 4.44 10.29
CA ALA A 130 -0.33 3.35 9.81
C ALA A 130 -1.08 2.00 9.87
N MET A 131 -1.74 1.70 10.99
CA MET A 131 -2.57 0.50 11.14
C MET A 131 -3.68 0.43 10.09
N GLN A 132 -4.45 1.51 9.88
CA GLN A 132 -5.53 1.54 8.89
C GLN A 132 -5.03 1.18 7.48
N HIS A 133 -3.87 1.70 7.08
CA HIS A 133 -3.30 1.40 5.77
C HIS A 133 -2.70 -0.01 5.68
N TYR A 134 -2.10 -0.54 6.76
CA TYR A 134 -1.69 -1.95 6.80
C TYR A 134 -2.89 -2.90 6.70
N GLU A 135 -4.03 -2.59 7.31
CA GLU A 135 -5.26 -3.38 7.16
C GLU A 135 -5.78 -3.38 5.73
N GLN A 136 -5.87 -2.21 5.10
CA GLN A 136 -6.25 -2.09 3.69
C GLN A 136 -5.29 -2.87 2.78
N ALA A 137 -3.99 -2.85 3.08
CA ALA A 137 -3.00 -3.64 2.34
C ALA A 137 -3.24 -5.15 2.51
N ALA A 138 -3.55 -5.59 3.73
CA ALA A 138 -3.87 -6.99 4.01
C ALA A 138 -5.11 -7.44 3.22
N ASP A 139 -6.17 -6.64 3.19
CA ASP A 139 -7.39 -6.94 2.44
C ASP A 139 -7.10 -7.07 0.93
N CYS A 140 -6.32 -6.15 0.36
CA CYS A 140 -5.91 -6.22 -1.04
C CYS A 140 -5.08 -7.49 -1.33
N PHE A 141 -4.16 -7.87 -0.44
CA PHE A 141 -3.40 -9.11 -0.59
C PHE A 141 -4.26 -10.36 -0.47
N ARG A 142 -5.32 -10.35 0.35
CA ARG A 142 -6.25 -11.48 0.46
C ARG A 142 -7.08 -11.66 -0.82
N ILE A 143 -7.49 -10.57 -1.46
CA ILE A 143 -8.17 -10.62 -2.77
C ILE A 143 -7.26 -11.28 -3.81
N ASP A 144 -5.96 -11.00 -3.77
CA ASP A 144 -4.95 -11.58 -4.67
C ASP A 144 -4.40 -12.94 -4.17
N GLU A 145 -5.07 -13.57 -3.20
CA GLU A 145 -4.73 -14.86 -2.57
C GLU A 145 -3.32 -14.93 -1.95
N SER A 146 -2.69 -13.77 -1.74
CA SER A 146 -1.36 -13.60 -1.15
C SER A 146 -1.39 -13.59 0.38
N ASN A 147 -1.89 -14.67 0.97
CA ASN A 147 -2.13 -14.78 2.41
C ASN A 147 -0.89 -14.52 3.28
N SER A 148 0.30 -14.96 2.83
CA SER A 148 1.55 -14.68 3.56
C SER A 148 1.86 -13.19 3.64
N SER A 149 1.56 -12.42 2.58
CA SER A 149 1.77 -10.96 2.54
C SER A 149 0.72 -10.24 3.38
N ALA A 150 -0.52 -10.72 3.34
CA ALA A 150 -1.60 -10.24 4.20
C ALA A 150 -1.25 -10.43 5.69
N ASN A 151 -0.77 -11.62 6.07
CA ASN A 151 -0.39 -11.92 7.45
C ASN A 151 0.75 -11.02 7.93
N LYS A 152 1.75 -10.71 7.09
CA LYS A 152 2.80 -9.75 7.43
C LYS A 152 2.23 -8.36 7.76
N CYS A 153 1.24 -7.90 6.99
CA CYS A 153 0.57 -6.62 7.26
C CYS A 153 -0.24 -6.69 8.56
N MET A 154 -1.01 -7.77 8.77
CA MET A 154 -1.78 -7.95 10.00
C MET A 154 -0.90 -8.03 11.26
N LEU A 155 0.29 -8.61 11.18
CA LEU A 155 1.23 -8.62 12.31
C LEU A 155 1.71 -7.22 12.68
N LYS A 156 1.91 -6.32 11.69
CA LYS A 156 2.17 -4.90 11.95
C LYS A 156 0.97 -4.23 12.63
N VAL A 157 -0.25 -4.51 12.19
CA VAL A 157 -1.49 -4.00 12.83
C VAL A 157 -1.56 -4.45 14.29
N ALA A 158 -1.32 -5.73 14.57
CA ALA A 158 -1.32 -6.27 15.93
C ALA A 158 -0.24 -5.63 16.80
N GLN A 159 0.96 -5.44 16.25
CA GLN A 159 2.08 -4.79 16.94
C GLN A 159 1.70 -3.37 17.38
N TYR A 160 1.16 -2.55 16.48
CA TYR A 160 0.77 -1.17 16.83
C TYR A 160 -0.47 -1.12 17.70
N ALA A 161 -1.43 -2.03 17.52
CA ALA A 161 -2.56 -2.16 18.42
C ALA A 161 -2.08 -2.37 19.86
N ALA A 162 -1.08 -3.24 20.07
CA ALA A 162 -0.49 -3.46 21.39
C ALA A 162 0.26 -2.21 21.91
N GLN A 163 0.99 -1.49 21.06
CA GLN A 163 1.67 -0.24 21.45
C GLN A 163 0.69 0.87 21.86
N LEU A 164 -0.50 0.89 21.26
CA LEU A 164 -1.59 1.80 21.59
C LEU A 164 -2.49 1.25 22.71
N GLU A 165 -2.02 0.22 23.44
CA GLU A 165 -2.71 -0.43 24.56
C GLU A 165 -4.07 -1.07 24.19
N ASN A 166 -4.34 -1.24 22.90
CA ASN A 166 -5.49 -1.98 22.39
C ASN A 166 -5.16 -3.48 22.32
N TYR A 167 -4.86 -4.04 23.50
CA TYR A 167 -4.42 -5.42 23.65
C TYR A 167 -5.46 -6.42 23.14
N GLU A 168 -6.75 -6.15 23.35
CA GLU A 168 -7.82 -7.02 22.88
C GLU A 168 -7.82 -7.18 21.36
N ARG A 169 -7.60 -6.10 20.62
CA ARG A 169 -7.45 -6.16 19.16
C ARG A 169 -6.17 -6.86 18.75
N ALA A 170 -5.05 -6.60 19.43
CA ALA A 170 -3.78 -7.24 19.12
C ALA A 170 -3.86 -8.77 19.29
N ILE A 171 -4.41 -9.23 20.42
CA ILE A 171 -4.61 -10.66 20.74
C ILE A 171 -5.41 -11.34 19.63
N ARG A 172 -6.59 -10.80 19.28
CA ARG A 172 -7.44 -11.36 18.23
C ARG A 172 -6.71 -11.52 16.90
N ILE A 173 -5.91 -10.53 16.51
CA ILE A 173 -5.17 -10.60 15.25
C ILE A 173 -4.07 -11.65 15.32
N TYR A 174 -3.30 -11.70 16.42
CA TYR A 174 -2.26 -12.72 16.60
C TYR A 174 -2.83 -14.13 16.56
N GLU A 175 -3.97 -14.38 17.22
CA GLU A 175 -4.68 -15.65 17.19
C GLU A 175 -5.11 -16.03 15.78
N GLN A 176 -5.72 -15.10 15.04
CA GLN A 176 -6.16 -15.34 13.67
C GLN A 176 -4.99 -15.73 12.76
N VAL A 177 -3.87 -15.00 12.85
CA VAL A 177 -2.67 -15.28 12.06
C VAL A 177 -2.06 -16.62 12.46
N ALA A 178 -1.94 -16.92 13.77
CA ALA A 178 -1.42 -18.19 14.28
C ALA A 178 -2.26 -19.38 13.83
N ASN A 179 -3.60 -19.27 13.93
CA ASN A 179 -4.54 -20.29 13.47
C ASN A 179 -4.40 -20.58 11.97
N GLN A 180 -4.32 -19.54 11.15
CA GLN A 180 -4.13 -19.69 9.70
C GLN A 180 -2.80 -20.38 9.36
N HIS A 181 -1.73 -20.00 10.05
CA HIS A 181 -0.41 -20.62 9.87
C HIS A 181 -0.41 -22.09 10.30
N SER A 182 -0.99 -22.41 11.46
CA SER A 182 -1.11 -23.78 11.97
C SER A 182 -1.88 -24.68 10.99
N ARG A 183 -3.07 -24.24 10.55
CA ARG A 183 -3.88 -25.00 9.57
C ARG A 183 -3.13 -25.27 8.27
N ARG A 184 -2.48 -24.25 7.71
CA ARG A 184 -1.71 -24.39 6.47
C ARG A 184 -0.56 -25.39 6.63
N TYR A 185 0.10 -25.38 7.79
CA TYR A 185 1.19 -26.32 8.06
C TYR A 185 0.69 -27.75 8.21
N GLU A 186 -0.48 -27.97 8.82
CA GLU A 186 -1.13 -29.27 8.92
C GLU A 186 -1.58 -29.82 7.57
N GLU A 187 -2.12 -28.97 6.71
CA GLU A 187 -2.46 -29.33 5.32
C GLU A 187 -1.22 -29.79 4.54
N GLN A 188 -0.09 -29.11 4.74
CA GLN A 188 1.17 -29.44 4.06
C GLN A 188 1.85 -30.68 4.65
N TYR A 189 1.73 -30.88 5.97
CA TYR A 189 2.36 -31.96 6.71
C TYR A 189 1.36 -32.57 7.70
N PRO A 190 0.51 -33.51 7.27
CA PRO A 190 -0.55 -34.07 8.13
C PRO A 190 -0.02 -34.70 9.43
N ALA A 191 1.19 -35.26 9.41
CA ALA A 191 1.84 -35.82 10.60
C ALA A 191 2.16 -34.76 11.69
N PHE A 192 2.22 -33.47 11.34
CA PHE A 192 2.39 -32.40 12.31
C PHE A 192 1.20 -32.28 13.25
N ALA A 193 -0.01 -32.62 12.81
CA ALA A 193 -1.21 -32.54 13.65
C ALA A 193 -1.12 -33.42 14.91
N ASP A 194 -0.34 -34.49 14.84
CA ASP A 194 -0.12 -35.41 15.96
C ASP A 194 1.09 -35.04 16.84
N SER A 195 1.87 -34.05 16.43
CA SER A 195 3.04 -33.58 17.17
C SER A 195 2.65 -32.97 18.52
N ARG A 196 3.59 -33.00 19.48
CA ARG A 196 3.35 -32.40 20.81
C ARG A 196 3.19 -30.89 20.69
N GLU A 197 3.93 -30.30 19.77
CA GLU A 197 3.95 -28.89 19.43
C GLU A 197 2.60 -28.42 18.85
N SER A 198 2.03 -29.14 17.89
CA SER A 198 0.69 -28.81 17.35
C SER A 198 -0.39 -28.91 18.43
N LYS A 199 -0.38 -29.97 19.23
CA LYS A 199 -1.35 -30.16 20.32
C LYS A 199 -1.26 -29.06 21.37
N LEU A 200 -0.04 -28.67 21.74
CA LEU A 200 0.20 -27.54 22.64
C LEU A 200 -0.37 -26.24 22.08
N ILE A 201 -0.03 -25.89 20.84
CA ILE A 201 -0.51 -24.66 20.19
C ILE A 201 -2.04 -24.64 20.16
N LYS A 202 -2.68 -25.75 19.79
CA LYS A 202 -4.15 -25.88 19.79
C LYS A 202 -4.76 -25.73 21.19
N SER A 203 -4.16 -26.37 22.20
CA SER A 203 -4.63 -26.26 23.58
C SER A 203 -4.57 -24.82 24.08
N LEU A 204 -3.44 -24.14 23.83
CA LEU A 204 -3.26 -22.74 24.21
C LEU A 204 -4.30 -21.84 23.54
N LEU A 205 -4.58 -22.05 22.25
CA LEU A 205 -5.61 -21.29 21.53
C LEU A 205 -7.00 -21.49 22.13
N VAL A 206 -7.38 -22.72 22.48
CA VAL A 206 -8.66 -23.01 23.15
C VAL A 206 -8.75 -22.30 24.51
N HIS A 207 -7.69 -22.36 25.32
CA HIS A 207 -7.70 -21.69 26.63
C HIS A 207 -7.82 -20.17 26.53
N ILE A 208 -7.21 -19.55 25.50
CA ILE A 208 -7.39 -18.11 25.27
C ILE A 208 -8.83 -17.80 24.82
N GLU A 209 -9.41 -18.61 23.91
CA GLU A 209 -10.81 -18.45 23.47
C GLU A 209 -11.81 -18.57 24.63
N ASP A 210 -11.56 -19.51 25.55
CA ASP A 210 -12.38 -19.75 26.75
C ASP A 210 -12.12 -18.73 27.88
N GLN A 211 -11.17 -17.80 27.68
CA GLN A 211 -10.70 -16.86 28.71
C GLN A 211 -10.21 -17.56 30.00
N ASP A 212 -9.74 -18.80 29.89
CA ASP A 212 -9.21 -19.60 31.00
C ASP A 212 -7.71 -19.34 31.18
N ILE A 213 -7.44 -18.26 31.92
CA ILE A 213 -6.09 -17.75 32.19
C ILE A 213 -5.24 -18.78 32.96
N ASP A 214 -5.84 -19.51 33.90
CA ASP A 214 -5.13 -20.47 34.75
C ASP A 214 -4.68 -21.68 33.93
N ALA A 215 -5.54 -22.21 33.04
CA ALA A 215 -5.19 -23.30 32.14
C ALA A 215 -4.13 -22.88 31.11
N PHE A 216 -4.19 -21.64 30.61
CA PHE A 216 -3.18 -21.09 29.70
C PHE A 216 -1.78 -21.05 30.33
N TYR A 217 -1.65 -20.62 31.60
CA TYR A 217 -0.37 -20.61 32.29
C TYR A 217 0.10 -22.01 32.69
N GLY A 218 -0.81 -22.89 33.11
CA GLY A 218 -0.51 -24.28 33.46
C GLY A 218 0.04 -25.08 32.27
N GLY A 219 -0.56 -24.93 31.09
CA GLY A 219 -0.13 -25.63 29.86
C GLY A 219 1.27 -25.23 29.38
N ASN A 220 1.77 -24.04 29.74
CA ASN A 220 3.12 -23.59 29.42
C ASN A 220 4.21 -24.18 30.35
N GLN A 221 3.84 -24.76 31.50
CA GLN A 221 4.80 -25.30 32.48
C GLN A 221 5.15 -26.79 32.28
N GLU A 222 4.41 -27.51 31.43
CA GLU A 222 4.64 -28.94 31.16
C GLU A 222 5.66 -29.23 30.04
N ILE A 223 6.50 -28.25 29.68
CA ILE A 223 7.53 -28.33 28.62
C ILE A 223 8.93 -28.40 29.23
#